data_AF-A0A1Q3D3P1-F1
#
_entry.id   AF-A0A1Q3D3P1-F1
#
_cell.length_a   1.000
_cell.length_b   1.000
_cell.length_c   1.000
_cell.angle_alpha   90.00
_cell.angle_beta   90.00
_cell.angle_gamma   90.00
#
_symmetry.space_group_name_H-M   'P 1'
#
loop_
_entity.id
_entity.type
_entity.pdbx_description
1 polymer ?
#
loop_
_entity_poly.entity_id
_entity_poly.type
_entity_poly.pdbx_seq_one_letter_code
_entity_poly.pdbx_strand_id
1 'polypeptide(L)'
;MNDADVSKQIQQMVRFIRQEAEEKSNEISVSAEEEFNIEKLRLVEAEKKKIRQEYERKHIQVEVRKKIEYSMLNVSQIKVLQAQDDVVNSIKEATTKEILNVSHDHHVYRKLLKDLIVHCLLRLKEPVVLLRCREDDLDLVDSVMDSVKEEYAEKVNVHQPEIIVDHHAYL
;
A
#
# COMPACT_ATOMS: atom_id res chain seq x y z
N MET A 1 -109.68 -0.21 -9.76
CA MET A 1 -108.33 -0.63 -9.32
C MET A 1 -108.29 -0.48 -7.81
N ASN A 2 -107.76 -1.46 -7.09
CA ASN A 2 -107.90 -1.56 -5.63
C ASN A 2 -106.73 -0.84 -4.94
N ASP A 3 -106.99 0.13 -4.07
CA ASP A 3 -105.97 0.96 -3.39
C ASP A 3 -104.94 0.13 -2.59
N ALA A 4 -105.35 -1.04 -2.11
CA ALA A 4 -104.49 -1.98 -1.40
C ALA A 4 -103.35 -2.54 -2.28
N ASP A 5 -103.57 -2.68 -3.60
CA ASP A 5 -102.57 -3.21 -4.53
C ASP A 5 -101.55 -2.13 -4.93
N VAL A 6 -101.99 -0.87 -5.02
CA VAL A 6 -101.13 0.30 -5.24
C VAL A 6 -100.19 0.50 -4.05
N SER A 7 -100.70 0.38 -2.82
CA SER A 7 -99.90 0.48 -1.59
C SER A 7 -98.82 -0.61 -1.49
N LYS A 8 -99.15 -1.86 -1.89
CA LYS A 8 -98.17 -2.96 -1.95
C LYS A 8 -97.05 -2.70 -2.97
N GLN A 9 -97.38 -2.17 -4.16
CA GLN A 9 -96.37 -1.81 -5.16
C GLN A 9 -95.43 -0.70 -4.65
N ILE A 10 -95.97 0.33 -4.00
CA ILE A 10 -95.16 1.40 -3.41
C ILE A 10 -94.21 0.84 -2.33
N GLN A 11 -94.69 -0.04 -1.46
CA GLN A 11 -93.84 -0.68 -0.44
C GLN A 11 -92.73 -1.54 -1.07
N GLN A 12 -93.02 -2.25 -2.16
CA GLN A 12 -92.03 -3.01 -2.90
C GLN A 12 -90.97 -2.10 -3.53
N MET A 13 -91.38 -0.96 -4.12
CA MET A 13 -90.45 0.04 -4.64
C MET A 13 -89.57 0.65 -3.54
N VAL A 14 -90.13 0.96 -2.36
CA VAL A 14 -89.35 1.48 -1.22
C VAL A 14 -88.34 0.45 -0.73
N ARG A 15 -88.69 -0.85 -0.69
CA ARG A 15 -87.74 -1.91 -0.33
C ARG A 15 -86.63 -2.04 -1.35
N PHE A 16 -86.94 -1.95 -2.65
CA PHE A 16 -85.95 -1.98 -3.71
C PHE A 16 -84.96 -0.81 -3.57
N ILE A 17 -85.45 0.42 -3.38
CA ILE A 17 -84.59 1.60 -3.20
C ILE A 17 -83.66 1.44 -1.97
N ARG A 18 -84.18 0.87 -0.87
CA ARG A 18 -83.36 0.61 0.33
C ARG A 18 -82.29 -0.45 0.07
N GLN A 19 -82.65 -1.54 -0.61
CA GLN A 19 -81.71 -2.60 -0.94
C GLN A 19 -80.61 -2.08 -1.89
N GLU A 20 -80.98 -1.30 -2.92
CA GLU A 20 -80.03 -0.69 -3.84
C GLU A 20 -79.08 0.28 -3.12
N ALA A 21 -79.60 1.09 -2.19
CA ALA A 21 -78.77 1.97 -1.36
C ALA A 21 -77.82 1.20 -0.44
N GLU A 22 -78.27 0.08 0.14
CA GLU A 22 -77.46 -0.79 1.00
C GLU A 22 -76.36 -1.51 0.20
N GLU A 23 -76.70 -2.06 -0.97
CA GLU A 23 -75.74 -2.65 -1.90
C GLU A 23 -74.69 -1.62 -2.34
N LYS A 24 -75.11 -0.39 -2.68
CA LYS A 24 -74.17 0.67 -3.06
C LYS A 24 -73.27 1.10 -1.90
N SER A 25 -73.81 1.19 -0.68
CA SER A 25 -73.03 1.49 0.52
C SER A 25 -71.99 0.41 0.81
N ASN A 26 -72.36 -0.86 0.64
CA ASN A 26 -71.46 -1.99 0.83
C ASN A 26 -70.37 -2.02 -0.24
N GLU A 27 -70.71 -1.77 -1.51
CA GLU A 27 -69.73 -1.65 -2.61
C GLU A 27 -68.70 -0.55 -2.32
N ILE A 28 -69.14 0.63 -1.89
CA ILE A 28 -68.25 1.74 -1.52
C ILE A 28 -67.35 1.33 -0.35
N SER A 29 -67.90 0.65 0.65
CA SER A 29 -67.13 0.25 1.84
C SER A 29 -66.04 -0.77 1.50
N VAL A 30 -66.37 -1.78 0.69
CA VAL A 30 -65.42 -2.80 0.22
C VAL A 30 -64.34 -2.16 -0.67
N SER A 31 -64.74 -1.30 -1.61
CA SER A 31 -63.80 -0.59 -2.49
C SER A 31 -62.85 0.32 -1.70
N ALA A 32 -63.35 1.02 -0.68
CA ALA A 32 -62.52 1.86 0.18
C ALA A 32 -61.51 1.04 1.01
N GLU A 33 -61.91 -0.14 1.48
CA GLU A 33 -61.01 -1.03 2.22
C GLU A 33 -59.91 -1.62 1.31
N GLU A 34 -60.25 -1.99 0.08
CA GLU A 34 -59.28 -2.44 -0.92
C GLU A 34 -58.27 -1.34 -1.25
N GLU A 35 -58.74 -0.11 -1.54
CA GLU A 35 -57.87 1.04 -1.82
C GLU A 35 -56.97 1.38 -0.62
N PHE A 36 -57.52 1.35 0.60
CA PHE A 36 -56.73 1.57 1.81
C PHE A 36 -55.60 0.55 1.95
N ASN A 37 -55.90 -0.73 1.73
CA ASN A 37 -54.91 -1.79 1.85
C ASN A 37 -53.82 -1.66 0.77
N ILE A 38 -54.18 -1.28 -0.46
CA ILE A 38 -53.24 -1.05 -1.55
C ILE A 38 -52.31 0.12 -1.22
N GLU A 39 -52.85 1.28 -0.81
CA GLU A 39 -52.01 2.46 -0.54
C GLU A 39 -51.14 2.26 0.71
N LYS A 40 -51.68 1.60 1.75
CA LYS A 40 -50.91 1.20 2.94
C LYS A 40 -49.72 0.32 2.55
N LEU A 41 -49.95 -0.71 1.72
CA LEU A 41 -48.88 -1.59 1.26
C LEU A 41 -47.82 -0.81 0.47
N ARG A 42 -48.27 0.06 -0.44
CA ARG A 42 -47.40 0.92 -1.26
C ARG A 42 -46.48 1.80 -0.41
N LEU A 43 -47.04 2.46 0.61
CA LEU A 43 -46.27 3.30 1.54
C LEU A 43 -45.24 2.48 2.34
N VAL A 44 -45.66 1.32 2.86
CA VAL A 44 -44.77 0.45 3.63
C VAL A 44 -43.64 -0.10 2.76
N GLU A 45 -43.91 -0.52 1.53
CA GLU A 45 -42.89 -1.02 0.61
C GLU A 45 -41.89 0.06 0.19
N ALA A 46 -42.38 1.28 -0.07
CA ALA A 46 -41.53 2.42 -0.38
C ALA A 46 -40.54 2.74 0.75
N GLU A 47 -41.02 2.81 2.00
CA GLU A 47 -40.15 3.06 3.16
C GLU A 47 -39.22 1.89 3.46
N LYS A 48 -39.70 0.64 3.36
CA LYS A 48 -38.83 -0.55 3.50
C LYS A 48 -37.68 -0.52 2.49
N LYS A 49 -37.94 -0.12 1.24
CA LYS A 49 -36.92 0.01 0.20
C LYS A 49 -35.89 1.08 0.55
N LYS A 50 -36.32 2.25 1.04
CA LYS A 50 -35.40 3.31 1.49
C LYS A 50 -34.52 2.84 2.65
N ILE A 51 -35.11 2.24 3.68
CA ILE A 51 -34.38 1.72 4.84
C ILE A 51 -33.35 0.67 4.39
N ARG A 52 -33.74 -0.26 3.53
CA ARG A 52 -32.83 -1.29 3.01
C ARG A 52 -31.62 -0.68 2.30
N GLN A 53 -31.83 0.33 1.45
CA GLN A 53 -30.74 1.03 0.75
C GLN A 53 -29.81 1.77 1.71
N GLU A 54 -30.34 2.39 2.77
CA GLU A 54 -29.54 3.07 3.78
C GLU A 54 -28.68 2.08 4.58
N TYR A 55 -29.26 0.96 4.99
CA TYR A 55 -28.54 -0.09 5.72
C TYR A 55 -27.48 -0.77 4.87
N GLU A 56 -27.73 -0.97 3.56
CA GLU A 56 -26.73 -1.50 2.64
C GLU A 56 -25.50 -0.57 2.57
N ARG A 57 -25.72 0.75 2.44
CA ARG A 57 -24.63 1.74 2.45
C ARG A 57 -23.86 1.73 3.77
N LYS A 58 -24.57 1.66 4.91
CA LYS A 58 -23.95 1.56 6.24
C LYS A 58 -23.13 0.28 6.38
N HIS A 59 -23.65 -0.85 5.88
CA HIS A 59 -22.95 -2.13 5.91
C HIS A 59 -21.65 -2.09 5.11
N ILE A 60 -21.71 -1.61 3.87
CA ILE A 60 -20.52 -1.43 3.02
C ILE A 60 -19.49 -0.51 3.70
N GLN A 61 -19.93 0.59 4.31
CA GLN A 61 -19.03 1.51 5.01
C GLN A 61 -18.32 0.83 6.20
N VAL A 62 -19.03 0.04 6.99
CA VAL A 62 -18.45 -0.73 8.10
C VAL A 62 -17.47 -1.78 7.57
N GLU A 63 -17.80 -2.47 6.49
CA GLU A 63 -16.92 -3.47 5.89
C GLU A 63 -15.62 -2.85 5.37
N VAL A 64 -15.70 -1.69 4.70
CA VAL A 64 -14.53 -0.94 4.24
C VAL A 64 -13.68 -0.49 5.43
N ARG A 65 -14.28 0.05 6.49
CA ARG A 65 -13.55 0.43 7.72
C ARG A 65 -12.83 -0.77 8.33
N LYS A 66 -13.49 -1.93 8.40
CA LYS A 66 -12.88 -3.17 8.91
C LYS A 66 -11.70 -3.62 8.06
N LYS A 67 -11.79 -3.49 6.72
CA LYS A 67 -10.66 -3.78 5.82
C LYS A 67 -9.49 -2.81 6.02
N ILE A 68 -9.77 -1.52 6.22
CA ILE A 68 -8.74 -0.52 6.53
C ILE A 68 -8.07 -0.84 7.87
N GLU A 69 -8.84 -1.15 8.91
CA GLU A 69 -8.29 -1.51 10.22
C GLU A 69 -7.45 -2.79 10.16
N TYR A 70 -7.92 -3.82 9.43
CA TYR A 70 -7.12 -5.01 9.18
C TYR A 70 -5.82 -4.67 8.44
N SER A 71 -5.84 -3.75 7.48
CA SER A 71 -4.62 -3.29 6.80
C SER A 71 -3.64 -2.54 7.71
N MET A 72 -4.07 -2.05 8.88
CA MET A 72 -3.18 -1.45 9.87
C MET A 72 -2.23 -2.50 10.51
N LEU A 73 -2.49 -3.80 10.37
CA LEU A 73 -1.49 -4.84 10.66
C LEU A 73 -0.22 -4.67 9.84
N ASN A 74 -0.28 -4.08 8.64
CA ASN A 74 0.92 -3.82 7.85
C ASN A 74 1.80 -2.74 8.50
N VAL A 75 1.23 -1.86 9.34
CA VAL A 75 1.99 -0.85 10.08
C VAL A 75 2.93 -1.52 11.10
N SER A 76 2.51 -2.61 11.74
CA SER A 76 3.39 -3.33 12.66
C SER A 76 4.54 -4.02 11.93
N GLN A 77 4.28 -4.58 10.74
CA GLN A 77 5.32 -5.14 9.89
C GLN A 77 6.34 -4.08 9.45
N ILE A 78 5.87 -2.90 9.02
CA ILE A 78 6.75 -1.78 8.65
C ILE A 78 7.62 -1.35 9.84
N LYS A 79 7.08 -1.28 11.05
CA LYS A 79 7.87 -0.94 12.25
C LYS A 79 8.97 -1.97 12.54
N VAL A 80 8.69 -3.26 12.33
CA VAL A 80 9.71 -4.31 12.48
C VAL A 80 10.81 -4.14 11.44
N LEU A 81 10.45 -3.86 10.18
CA LEU A 81 11.43 -3.61 9.11
C LEU A 81 12.28 -2.37 9.38
N GLN A 82 11.67 -1.30 9.90
CA GLN A 82 12.40 -0.09 10.32
C GLN A 82 13.39 -0.40 11.43
N ALA A 83 12.97 -1.11 12.47
CA ALA A 83 13.88 -1.51 13.55
C ALA A 83 15.03 -2.40 13.06
N GLN A 84 14.78 -3.28 12.08
CA GLN A 84 15.83 -4.07 11.44
C GLN A 84 16.81 -3.20 10.65
N ASP A 85 16.31 -2.25 9.87
CA ASP A 85 17.13 -1.31 9.09
C ASP A 85 17.98 -0.42 10.01
N ASP A 86 17.40 0.08 11.10
CA ASP A 86 18.11 0.89 12.10
C ASP A 86 19.28 0.12 12.73
N VAL A 87 19.08 -1.17 13.04
CA VAL A 87 20.15 -2.03 13.57
C VAL A 87 21.25 -2.23 12.53
N VAL A 88 20.90 -2.53 11.28
CA VAL A 88 21.88 -2.70 10.20
C VAL A 88 22.67 -1.40 9.97
N ASN A 89 21.99 -0.25 9.97
CA ASN A 89 22.63 1.05 9.83
C ASN A 89 23.55 1.36 11.01
N SER A 90 23.15 1.03 12.25
CA SER A 90 24.02 1.19 13.43
C SER A 90 25.29 0.34 13.35
N ILE A 91 25.17 -0.90 12.85
CA ILE A 91 26.32 -1.79 12.65
C ILE A 91 27.23 -1.21 11.58
N LYS A 92 26.67 -0.76 10.46
CA LYS A 92 27.43 -0.13 9.38
C LYS A 92 28.19 1.11 9.87
N GLU A 93 27.54 1.97 10.66
CA GLU A 93 28.20 3.14 11.25
C GLU A 93 29.32 2.75 12.22
N ALA A 94 29.10 1.75 13.09
CA ALA A 94 30.11 1.26 13.99
C ALA A 94 31.32 0.68 13.24
N THR A 95 31.08 -0.18 12.24
CA THR A 95 32.14 -0.74 11.40
C THR A 95 32.87 0.35 10.60
N THR A 96 32.17 1.37 10.10
CA THR A 96 32.82 2.49 9.40
C THR A 96 33.76 3.26 10.33
N LYS A 97 33.37 3.47 11.59
CA LYS A 97 34.23 4.08 12.62
C LYS A 97 35.45 3.20 12.93
N GLU A 98 35.27 1.89 13.02
CA GLU A 98 36.40 0.96 13.20
C GLU A 98 37.35 0.96 12.01
N ILE A 99 36.84 1.01 10.77
CA ILE A 99 37.68 1.10 9.56
C ILE A 99 38.50 2.39 9.55
N LEU A 100 37.94 3.52 10.00
CA LEU A 100 38.69 4.78 10.14
C LEU A 100 39.87 4.63 11.13
N ASN A 101 39.70 3.82 12.18
CA ASN A 101 40.79 3.55 13.13
C ASN A 101 41.93 2.75 12.49
N VAL A 102 41.66 1.87 11.51
CA VAL A 102 42.71 1.12 10.79
C VAL A 102 43.67 2.05 10.05
N SER A 103 43.21 3.22 9.59
CA SER A 103 44.07 4.23 8.96
C SER A 103 45.14 4.80 9.91
N HIS A 104 44.94 4.71 11.24
CA HIS A 104 45.90 5.19 12.22
C HIS A 104 47.10 4.23 12.40
N ASP A 105 46.90 2.93 12.15
CA ASP A 105 47.95 1.93 12.25
C ASP A 105 48.74 1.83 10.93
N HIS A 106 49.80 2.63 10.83
CA HIS A 106 50.59 2.79 9.60
C HIS A 106 51.09 1.47 8.97
N HIS A 107 51.47 0.48 9.79
CA HIS A 107 51.95 -0.82 9.29
C HIS A 107 50.82 -1.69 8.72
N VAL A 108 49.66 -1.71 9.38
CA VAL A 108 48.49 -2.48 8.92
C VAL A 108 47.90 -1.82 7.67
N TYR A 109 47.79 -0.49 7.70
CA TYR A 109 47.28 0.30 6.60
C TYR A 109 48.17 0.21 5.35
N ARG A 110 49.50 0.24 5.49
CA ARG A 110 50.43 0.04 4.37
C ARG A 110 50.24 -1.30 3.68
N LYS A 111 50.08 -2.39 4.45
CA LYS A 111 49.81 -3.72 3.89
C LYS A 111 48.45 -3.75 3.18
N LEU A 112 47.42 -3.17 3.79
CA LEU A 112 46.08 -3.09 3.21
C LEU A 112 46.08 -2.32 1.88
N LEU A 113 46.75 -1.17 1.82
CA LEU A 113 46.89 -0.37 0.60
C LEU A 113 47.58 -1.17 -0.50
N LYS A 114 48.68 -1.88 -0.18
CA LYS A 114 49.36 -2.76 -1.12
C LYS A 114 48.40 -3.80 -1.72
N ASP A 115 47.69 -4.52 -0.85
CA ASP A 115 46.78 -5.60 -1.26
C ASP A 115 45.61 -5.06 -2.12
N LEU A 116 45.06 -3.89 -1.78
CA LEU A 116 44.00 -3.23 -2.54
C LEU A 116 44.48 -2.79 -3.93
N ILE A 117 45.66 -2.19 -4.05
CA ILE A 117 46.21 -1.76 -5.34
C ILE A 117 46.48 -2.97 -6.23
N VAL A 118 47.11 -4.03 -5.70
CA VAL A 118 47.34 -5.28 -6.44
C VAL A 118 46.00 -5.87 -6.92
N HIS A 119 44.97 -5.88 -6.06
CA HIS A 119 43.63 -6.37 -6.44
C HIS A 119 43.02 -5.56 -7.59
N CYS A 120 43.13 -4.22 -7.55
CA CYS A 120 42.67 -3.35 -8.62
C CYS A 120 43.40 -3.61 -9.94
N LEU A 121 44.73 -3.74 -9.92
CA LEU A 121 45.53 -4.03 -11.10
C LEU A 121 45.16 -5.38 -11.73
N LEU A 122 44.97 -6.41 -10.91
CA LEU A 122 44.52 -7.75 -11.37
C LEU A 122 43.15 -7.72 -12.05
N ARG A 123 42.29 -6.77 -11.65
CA ARG A 123 40.95 -6.61 -12.22
C ARG A 123 40.95 -5.78 -13.50
N LEU A 124 41.80 -4.75 -13.59
CA LEU A 124 41.92 -3.89 -14.77
C LEU A 124 42.68 -4.58 -15.92
N LYS A 125 43.80 -5.24 -15.62
CA LYS A 125 44.67 -5.93 -16.62
C LYS A 125 45.11 -5.04 -17.79
N GLU A 126 45.30 -3.75 -17.53
CA GLU A 126 45.79 -2.80 -18.52
C GLU A 126 47.30 -2.53 -18.35
N PRO A 127 48.01 -2.18 -19.43
CA PRO A 127 49.45 -1.93 -19.38
C PRO A 127 49.82 -0.61 -18.69
N VAL A 128 48.92 0.38 -18.72
CA VAL A 128 49.11 1.71 -18.11
C VAL A 128 47.90 2.00 -17.24
N VAL A 129 48.13 2.37 -15.97
CA VAL A 129 47.06 2.64 -15.00
C VAL A 129 47.34 3.95 -14.28
N LEU A 130 46.33 4.83 -14.24
CA LEU A 130 46.35 6.06 -13.44
C LEU A 130 45.80 5.77 -12.04
N LEU A 131 46.60 5.97 -11.00
CA LEU A 131 46.23 5.78 -9.60
C LEU A 131 45.93 7.15 -8.97
N ARG A 132 44.74 7.28 -8.37
CA ARG A 132 44.37 8.43 -7.53
C ARG A 132 44.31 8.00 -6.07
N CYS A 133 44.92 8.78 -5.21
CA CYS A 133 44.90 8.58 -3.76
C CYS A 133 44.58 9.90 -3.05
N ARG A 134 44.36 9.82 -1.73
CA ARG A 134 44.25 10.99 -0.86
C ARG A 134 45.63 11.63 -0.68
N GLU A 135 45.67 12.94 -0.50
CA GLU A 135 46.91 13.71 -0.33
C GLU A 135 47.78 13.16 0.82
N ASP A 136 47.17 12.83 1.95
CA ASP A 136 47.87 12.28 3.14
C ASP A 136 48.55 10.91 2.89
N ASP A 137 48.09 10.15 1.88
CA ASP A 137 48.54 8.79 1.64
C ASP A 137 49.58 8.69 0.51
N LEU A 138 49.99 9.82 -0.09
CA LEU A 138 50.97 9.87 -1.19
C LEU A 138 52.29 9.20 -0.82
N ASP A 139 52.88 9.59 0.30
CA ASP A 139 54.18 9.06 0.76
C ASP A 139 54.12 7.53 0.98
N LEU A 140 52.98 7.06 1.50
CA LEU A 140 52.72 5.64 1.72
C LEU A 140 52.60 4.87 0.41
N VAL A 141 51.86 5.42 -0.57
CA VAL A 141 51.65 4.81 -1.88
C VAL A 141 52.96 4.74 -2.67
N ASP A 142 53.76 5.81 -2.65
CA ASP A 142 55.08 5.83 -3.30
C ASP A 142 56.01 4.76 -2.70
N SER A 143 55.98 4.58 -1.38
CA SER A 143 56.78 3.55 -0.69
C SER A 143 56.36 2.10 -1.00
N VAL A 144 55.17 1.89 -1.55
CA VAL A 144 54.56 0.57 -1.80
C VAL A 144 54.57 0.21 -3.29
N MET A 145 54.76 1.19 -4.16
CA MET A 145 54.66 1.08 -5.61
C MET A 145 55.54 -0.02 -6.22
N ASP A 146 56.81 -0.10 -5.80
CA ASP A 146 57.76 -1.10 -6.31
C ASP A 146 57.31 -2.51 -5.95
N SER A 147 56.88 -2.70 -4.69
CA SER A 147 56.40 -3.99 -4.21
C SER A 147 55.10 -4.44 -4.88
N VAL A 148 54.24 -3.50 -5.27
CA VAL A 148 52.99 -3.78 -6.02
C VAL A 148 53.30 -4.23 -7.45
N LYS A 149 54.23 -3.56 -8.14
CA LYS A 149 54.62 -3.91 -9.51
C LYS A 149 55.23 -5.32 -9.58
N GLU A 150 56.07 -5.66 -8.62
CA GLU A 150 56.64 -7.00 -8.49
C GLU A 150 55.56 -8.06 -8.25
N GLU A 151 54.65 -7.84 -7.28
CA GLU A 151 53.63 -8.82 -6.93
C GLU A 151 52.60 -9.03 -8.05
N TYR A 152 52.27 -7.98 -8.80
CA TYR A 152 51.41 -8.10 -9.99
C TYR A 152 52.11 -8.88 -11.12
N ALA A 153 53.39 -8.57 -11.38
CA ALA A 153 54.17 -9.26 -12.41
C ALA A 153 54.34 -10.76 -12.08
N GLU A 154 54.55 -11.11 -10.81
CA GLU A 154 54.65 -12.49 -10.33
C GLU A 154 53.31 -13.24 -10.48
N LYS A 155 52.19 -12.61 -10.14
CA LYS A 155 50.86 -13.25 -10.22
C LYS A 155 50.35 -13.42 -11.65
N VAL A 156 50.68 -12.51 -12.56
CA VAL A 156 50.15 -12.51 -13.94
C VAL A 156 51.17 -13.03 -14.96
N ASN A 157 52.45 -13.18 -14.59
CA ASN A 157 53.56 -13.57 -15.48
C ASN A 157 53.72 -12.62 -16.69
N VAL A 158 53.49 -11.32 -16.47
CA VAL A 158 53.55 -10.26 -17.50
C VAL A 158 54.51 -9.16 -17.04
N HIS A 159 55.00 -8.36 -17.99
CA HIS A 159 55.81 -7.17 -17.69
C HIS A 159 55.12 -6.22 -16.69
N GLN A 160 55.95 -5.53 -15.90
CA GLN A 160 55.48 -4.58 -14.89
C GLN A 160 54.62 -3.49 -15.54
N PRO A 161 53.39 -3.25 -15.03
CA PRO A 161 52.53 -2.20 -15.55
C PRO A 161 53.08 -0.81 -15.22
N GLU A 162 52.84 0.14 -16.11
CA GLU A 162 53.17 1.55 -15.89
C GLU A 162 52.08 2.18 -15.01
N ILE A 163 52.40 2.38 -13.73
CA ILE A 163 51.49 3.01 -12.76
C ILE A 163 51.89 4.48 -12.64
N ILE A 164 50.98 5.38 -13.00
CA ILE A 164 51.16 6.83 -12.90
C ILE A 164 50.29 7.33 -11.74
N VAL A 165 50.88 8.00 -10.75
CA VAL A 165 50.11 8.63 -9.66
C VAL A 165 49.67 10.02 -10.10
N ASP A 166 48.38 10.31 -9.93
CA ASP A 166 47.80 11.62 -10.22
C ASP A 166 48.14 12.59 -9.07
N HIS A 167 48.94 13.61 -9.35
CA HIS A 167 49.29 14.68 -8.39
C HIS A 167 48.44 15.95 -8.56
N HIS A 168 47.45 15.94 -9.47
CA HIS A 168 46.63 17.11 -9.77
C HIS A 168 45.18 16.99 -9.29
N ALA A 169 44.67 15.77 -9.13
CA ALA A 169 43.32 15.52 -8.62
C ALA A 169 43.32 14.45 -7.51
N TYR A 170 43.20 14.90 -6.26
CA TYR A 170 43.05 14.03 -5.08
C TYR A 170 41.59 13.60 -4.86
N LEU A 171 41.41 12.50 -4.11
CA LEU A 171 40.12 11.89 -3.75
C LEU A 171 39.46 12.53 -2.52
#